data_AF-A0A1M7PWJ7-F1
#
_entry.id   AF-A0A1M7PWJ7-F1
#
_cell.length_a   1.000
_cell.length_b   1.000
_cell.length_c   1.000
_cell.angle_alpha   90.00
_cell.angle_beta   90.00
_cell.angle_gamma   90.00
#
_symmetry.space_group_name_H-M   'P 1'
#
loop_
_entity.id
_entity.type
_entity.pdbx_description
1 polymer ?
#
loop_
_entity_poly.entity_id
_entity_poly.type
_entity_poly.pdbx_seq_one_letter_code
_entity_poly.pdbx_strand_id
1 'polypeptide(L)'
;MTVRNILIFTSAVFLFAACSGENEDRYQFEGESVLDTETGDEYILENPDTMTVVHIDGTSEPITVSSTPFAESEELNQMMEKYRANMEKRKEELLAKEKARIKNEREERYADFSDEELEEEFRKLHENDAPFEQQMDIVAELVNREVILEIDAAELLEIDPKDVDMDVEWESTSTSDQAGQ
;
A
#
# COMPACT_ATOMS: atom_id res chain seq x y z
N MET A 1 54.52 -27.57 15.98
CA MET A 1 54.25 -28.08 17.35
C MET A 1 53.54 -26.99 18.12
N THR A 2 52.36 -27.33 18.65
CA THR A 2 51.65 -26.73 19.81
C THR A 2 51.27 -25.24 19.77
N VAL A 3 50.07 -24.75 20.12
CA VAL A 3 48.82 -25.31 20.69
C VAL A 3 47.80 -24.14 20.81
N ARG A 4 46.50 -24.45 20.61
CA ARG A 4 45.24 -23.84 21.14
C ARG A 4 44.72 -22.45 20.68
N ASN A 5 43.57 -22.54 20.00
CA ASN A 5 42.30 -21.79 20.15
C ASN A 5 42.17 -20.85 21.37
N ILE A 6 41.51 -19.70 21.17
CA ILE A 6 40.20 -19.37 21.78
C ILE A 6 39.64 -18.08 21.12
N LEU A 7 38.42 -18.21 20.56
CA LEU A 7 37.47 -17.16 20.20
C LEU A 7 37.01 -16.42 21.47
N ILE A 8 36.96 -15.09 21.44
CA ILE A 8 36.10 -14.32 22.37
C ILE A 8 35.27 -13.35 21.55
N PHE A 9 34.05 -13.78 21.26
CA PHE A 9 32.90 -12.95 20.92
C PHE A 9 32.59 -12.07 22.13
N THR A 10 32.79 -10.76 22.02
CA THR A 10 32.29 -9.80 23.01
C THR A 10 30.86 -9.42 22.65
N SER A 11 29.91 -10.26 23.04
CA SER A 11 28.49 -9.87 23.12
C SER A 11 28.32 -9.03 24.38
N ALA A 12 28.20 -7.72 24.21
CA ALA A 12 27.81 -6.81 25.28
C ALA A 12 26.33 -7.03 25.60
N VAL A 13 26.10 -7.70 26.73
CA VAL A 13 24.80 -7.87 27.37
C VAL A 13 24.32 -6.50 27.84
N PHE A 14 23.29 -5.95 27.18
CA PHE A 14 22.50 -4.85 27.73
C PHE A 14 21.52 -5.43 28.75
N LEU A 15 21.96 -5.53 30.00
CA LEU A 15 21.09 -5.70 31.17
C LEU A 15 20.92 -4.34 31.85
N PHE A 16 19.89 -3.61 31.46
CA PHE A 16 19.28 -2.58 32.30
C PHE A 16 17.78 -2.86 32.36
N ALA A 17 17.42 -3.87 33.16
CA ALA A 17 16.08 -4.01 33.71
C ALA A 17 16.02 -3.17 34.99
N ALA A 18 15.29 -2.06 34.96
CA ALA A 18 14.84 -1.36 36.14
C ALA A 18 13.36 -1.68 36.34
N CYS A 19 13.05 -2.37 37.42
CA CYS A 19 11.72 -2.76 37.84
C CYS A 19 10.82 -1.55 38.17
N SER A 20 9.64 -1.48 37.57
CA SER A 20 8.41 -1.04 38.24
C SER A 20 7.18 -1.50 37.45
N GLY A 21 6.36 -2.40 38.00
CA GLY A 21 5.00 -2.67 37.50
C GLY A 21 4.70 -4.15 37.24
N GLU A 22 4.11 -4.82 38.22
CA GLU A 22 3.51 -6.15 38.08
C GLU A 22 2.41 -6.12 36.99
N ASN A 23 2.68 -6.76 35.83
CA ASN A 23 1.83 -7.00 34.64
C ASN A 23 1.95 -6.09 33.40
N GLU A 24 2.78 -5.04 33.37
CA GLU A 24 2.97 -4.23 32.14
C GLU A 24 4.07 -4.75 31.18
N ASP A 25 4.91 -5.68 31.62
CA ASP A 25 6.12 -6.10 30.87
C ASP A 25 5.97 -7.41 30.06
N ARG A 26 4.84 -8.12 30.15
CA ARG A 26 4.71 -9.46 29.53
C ARG A 26 4.68 -9.39 28.01
N TYR A 27 3.90 -8.48 27.44
CA TYR A 27 3.69 -8.37 25.99
C TYR A 27 4.44 -7.16 25.45
N GLN A 28 5.43 -7.40 24.60
CA GLN A 28 6.19 -6.33 23.94
C GLN A 28 5.66 -6.12 22.52
N PHE A 29 5.13 -4.93 22.26
CA PHE A 29 4.59 -4.55 20.95
C PHE A 29 5.69 -3.91 20.09
N GLU A 30 6.02 -4.52 18.96
CA GLU A 30 6.99 -4.00 18.00
C GLU A 30 6.42 -4.07 16.58
N GLY A 31 6.15 -2.91 15.98
CA GLY A 31 5.61 -2.83 14.63
C GLY A 31 4.24 -3.52 14.52
N GLU A 32 4.21 -4.63 13.79
CA GLU A 32 3.03 -5.48 13.55
C GLU A 32 3.12 -6.80 14.33
N SER A 33 4.03 -6.88 15.31
CA SER A 33 4.28 -8.07 16.12
C SER A 33 4.12 -7.79 17.61
N VAL A 34 3.76 -8.83 18.36
CA VAL A 34 3.70 -8.83 19.82
C VAL A 34 4.48 -10.03 20.34
N LEU A 35 5.50 -9.80 21.17
CA LEU A 35 6.28 -10.85 21.81
C LEU A 35 5.76 -11.10 23.23
N ASP A 36 5.33 -12.33 23.51
CA ASP A 36 5.07 -12.78 24.88
C ASP A 36 6.39 -13.23 25.52
N THR A 37 6.92 -12.38 26.41
CA THR A 37 8.21 -12.60 27.08
C THR A 37 8.19 -13.76 28.09
N GLU A 38 7.01 -14.26 28.47
CA GLU A 38 6.87 -15.38 29.39
C GLU A 38 6.94 -16.73 28.66
N THR A 39 6.27 -16.84 27.52
CA THR A 39 6.18 -18.10 26.74
C THR A 39 7.23 -18.17 25.62
N GLY A 40 7.70 -17.02 25.15
CA GLY A 40 8.53 -16.90 23.95
C GLY A 40 7.72 -16.93 22.65
N ASP A 41 6.39 -16.90 22.72
CA ASP A 41 5.53 -16.88 21.55
C ASP A 41 5.49 -15.49 20.92
N GLU A 42 5.55 -15.43 19.59
CA GLU A 42 5.47 -14.20 18.81
C GLU A 42 4.15 -14.19 18.03
N TYR A 43 3.37 -13.13 18.20
CA TYR A 43 2.10 -12.93 17.53
C TYR A 43 2.27 -11.89 16.43
N ILE A 44 2.11 -12.30 15.18
CA ILE A 44 2.32 -11.44 14.01
C ILE A 44 0.97 -11.10 13.39
N LEU A 45 0.67 -9.82 13.23
CA LEU A 45 -0.56 -9.35 12.61
C LEU A 45 -0.46 -9.54 11.09
N GLU A 46 -1.29 -10.43 10.53
CA GLU A 46 -1.36 -10.64 9.09
C GLU A 46 -2.52 -9.86 8.45
N ASN A 47 -3.64 -9.79 9.15
CA ASN A 47 -4.89 -9.19 8.67
C ASN A 47 -5.67 -8.60 9.85
N PRO A 48 -6.65 -7.70 9.61
CA PRO A 48 -7.37 -7.01 10.70
C PRO A 48 -8.00 -7.92 11.77
N ASP A 49 -8.35 -9.15 11.41
CA ASP A 49 -9.05 -10.10 12.28
C ASP A 49 -8.18 -11.30 12.68
N THR A 50 -6.97 -11.45 12.12
CA THR A 50 -6.15 -12.67 12.27
C THR A 50 -4.70 -12.34 12.52
N MET A 51 -4.13 -13.02 13.52
CA MET A 51 -2.70 -13.06 13.79
C MET A 51 -2.18 -14.47 13.58
N THR A 52 -0.91 -14.60 13.23
CA THR A 52 -0.18 -15.86 13.30
C THR A 52 0.59 -15.89 14.61
N VAL A 53 0.36 -16.89 15.44
CA VAL A 53 1.23 -17.16 16.59
C VAL A 53 2.35 -18.09 16.14
N VAL A 54 3.59 -17.71 16.45
CA VAL A 54 4.80 -18.49 16.24
C VAL A 54 5.28 -18.93 17.62
N HIS A 55 5.23 -20.23 17.87
CA HIS A 55 5.66 -20.79 19.13
C HIS A 55 7.18 -20.92 19.21
N ILE A 56 7.72 -21.00 20.42
CA ILE A 56 9.16 -21.16 20.67
C ILE A 56 9.77 -22.43 20.02
N ASP A 57 8.94 -23.46 19.76
CA ASP A 57 9.36 -24.68 19.07
C ASP A 57 9.40 -24.55 17.55
N GLY A 58 9.06 -23.37 17.02
CA GLY A 58 9.05 -23.03 15.60
C GLY A 58 7.77 -23.44 14.87
N THR A 59 6.77 -23.99 15.57
CA THR A 59 5.44 -24.22 14.97
C THR A 59 4.66 -22.91 14.88
N SER A 60 3.72 -22.82 13.94
CA SER A 60 2.91 -21.61 13.77
C SER A 60 1.47 -21.95 13.44
N GLU A 61 0.54 -21.19 13.97
CA GLU A 61 -0.88 -21.34 13.70
C GLU A 61 -1.62 -19.99 13.62
N PRO A 62 -2.67 -19.90 12.79
CA PRO A 62 -3.49 -18.71 12.73
C PRO A 62 -4.47 -18.67 13.91
N ILE A 63 -4.59 -17.50 14.53
CA ILE A 63 -5.51 -17.22 15.62
C ILE A 63 -6.29 -15.93 15.35
N THR A 64 -7.48 -15.82 15.92
CA THR A 64 -8.26 -14.58 15.81
C THR A 64 -7.68 -13.53 16.75
N VAL A 65 -7.60 -12.26 16.32
CA VAL A 65 -7.11 -11.15 17.16
C VAL A 65 -7.87 -11.09 18.49
N SER A 66 -9.19 -11.30 18.47
CA SER A 66 -10.05 -11.30 19.67
C SER A 66 -9.82 -12.47 20.63
N SER A 67 -9.10 -13.52 20.21
CA SER A 67 -8.73 -14.64 21.05
C SER A 67 -7.37 -14.48 21.72
N THR A 68 -6.64 -13.39 21.41
CA THR A 68 -5.34 -13.14 22.01
C THR A 68 -5.45 -12.74 23.49
N PRO A 69 -4.45 -13.07 24.32
CA PRO A 69 -4.44 -12.68 25.73
C PRO A 69 -4.44 -11.16 25.98
N PHE A 70 -4.10 -10.36 24.95
CA PHE A 70 -4.00 -8.91 24.96
C PHE A 70 -5.07 -8.24 24.09
N ALA A 71 -6.15 -8.95 23.74
CA ALA A 71 -7.20 -8.48 22.84
C ALA A 71 -7.87 -7.15 23.26
N GLU A 72 -7.89 -6.86 24.56
CA GLU A 72 -8.50 -5.63 25.12
C GLU A 72 -7.45 -4.56 25.48
N SER A 73 -6.17 -4.77 25.14
CA SER A 73 -5.10 -3.82 25.44
C SER A 73 -5.16 -2.57 24.57
N GLU A 74 -4.81 -1.43 25.17
CA GLU A 74 -4.71 -0.16 24.45
C GLU A 74 -3.58 -0.19 23.42
N GLU A 75 -2.51 -0.90 23.72
CA GLU A 75 -1.35 -1.12 22.86
C GLU A 75 -1.73 -1.89 21.59
N LEU A 76 -2.58 -2.91 21.70
CA LEU A 76 -3.14 -3.60 20.53
C LEU A 76 -3.98 -2.64 19.68
N ASN A 77 -4.84 -1.82 20.29
CA ASN A 77 -5.63 -0.84 19.55
C ASN A 77 -4.73 0.11 18.74
N GLN A 78 -3.67 0.64 19.37
CA GLN A 78 -2.70 1.50 18.70
C GLN A 78 -1.93 0.78 17.58
N MET A 79 -1.57 -0.50 17.79
CA MET A 79 -0.96 -1.32 16.75
C MET A 79 -1.90 -1.48 15.55
N MET A 80 -3.19 -1.78 15.80
CA MET A 80 -4.20 -1.94 14.75
C MET A 80 -4.47 -0.64 13.98
N GLU A 81 -4.48 0.50 14.64
CA GLU A 81 -4.61 1.81 13.98
C GLU A 81 -3.43 2.11 13.08
N LYS A 82 -2.20 1.90 13.56
CA LYS A 82 -0.98 2.06 12.76
C LYS A 82 -0.96 1.10 11.57
N TYR A 83 -1.35 -0.16 11.77
CA TYR A 83 -1.47 -1.14 10.70
C TYR A 83 -2.42 -0.67 9.60
N ARG A 84 -3.62 -0.21 9.97
CA ARG A 84 -4.61 0.31 9.00
C ARG A 84 -4.08 1.53 8.24
N ALA A 85 -3.42 2.47 8.94
CA ALA A 85 -2.82 3.64 8.31
C ALA A 85 -1.70 3.25 7.33
N ASN A 86 -0.84 2.30 7.69
CA ASN A 86 0.21 1.78 6.82
C ASN A 86 -0.37 1.07 5.60
N MET A 87 -1.44 0.29 5.77
CA MET A 87 -2.12 -0.39 4.67
C MET A 87 -2.76 0.59 3.69
N GLU A 88 -3.41 1.65 4.17
CA GLU A 88 -3.97 2.67 3.28
C GLU A 88 -2.86 3.40 2.52
N LYS A 89 -1.79 3.81 3.22
CA LYS A 89 -0.62 4.43 2.58
C LYS A 89 -0.01 3.52 1.52
N ARG A 90 0.17 2.23 1.82
CA ARG A 90 0.71 1.25 0.87
C ARG A 90 -0.20 1.08 -0.34
N LYS A 91 -1.52 1.07 -0.14
CA LYS A 91 -2.51 1.02 -1.21
C LYS A 91 -2.40 2.26 -2.11
N GLU A 92 -2.32 3.45 -1.55
CA GLU A 92 -2.11 4.70 -2.29
C GLU A 92 -0.79 4.66 -3.10
N GLU A 93 0.31 4.25 -2.47
CA GLU A 93 1.61 4.13 -3.15
C GLU A 93 1.58 3.13 -4.31
N LEU A 94 0.92 1.98 -4.14
CA LEU A 94 0.77 0.97 -5.19
C LEU A 94 -0.12 1.48 -6.33
N LEU A 95 -1.23 2.16 -6.01
CA LEU A 95 -2.11 2.76 -7.01
C LEU A 95 -1.37 3.84 -7.80
N ALA A 96 -0.64 4.74 -7.14
CA ALA A 96 0.15 5.78 -7.80
C ALA A 96 1.23 5.19 -8.71
N LYS A 97 1.93 4.13 -8.26
CA LYS A 97 2.94 3.44 -9.05
C LYS A 97 2.35 2.77 -10.30
N GLU A 98 1.19 2.13 -10.15
CA GLU A 98 0.51 1.48 -11.27
C GLU A 98 -0.03 2.49 -12.27
N LYS A 99 -0.63 3.57 -11.78
CA LYS A 99 -1.05 4.75 -12.55
C LYS A 99 0.11 5.30 -13.39
N ALA A 100 1.27 5.55 -12.77
CA ALA A 100 2.47 6.02 -13.47
C ALA A 100 3.01 5.01 -14.49
N ARG A 101 2.97 3.71 -14.18
CA ARG A 101 3.37 2.65 -15.12
C ARG A 101 2.51 2.68 -16.38
N ILE A 102 1.19 2.74 -16.23
CA ILE A 102 0.24 2.78 -17.36
C ILE A 102 0.47 4.03 -18.21
N LYS A 103 0.66 5.19 -17.58
CA LYS A 103 0.96 6.45 -18.27
C LYS A 103 2.25 6.34 -19.10
N ASN A 104 3.34 5.85 -18.51
CA ASN A 104 4.61 5.70 -19.23
C ASN A 104 4.49 4.70 -20.38
N GLU A 105 3.79 3.58 -20.20
CA GLU A 105 3.55 2.61 -21.27
C GLU A 105 2.72 3.18 -22.42
N ARG A 106 1.80 4.11 -22.13
CA ARG A 106 1.04 4.83 -23.15
C ARG A 106 1.90 5.82 -23.91
N GLU A 107 2.69 6.64 -23.20
CA GLU A 107 3.63 7.58 -23.80
C GLU A 107 4.64 6.85 -24.70
N GLU A 108 5.17 5.70 -24.26
CA GLU A 108 6.05 4.86 -25.09
C GLU A 108 5.34 4.30 -26.33
N ARG A 109 4.07 3.88 -26.20
CA ARG A 109 3.29 3.33 -27.32
C ARG A 109 3.06 4.35 -28.43
N TYR A 110 2.83 5.62 -28.05
CA TYR A 110 2.50 6.69 -28.98
C TYR A 110 3.65 7.68 -29.24
N ALA A 111 4.86 7.40 -28.74
CA ALA A 111 6.03 8.30 -28.85
C ALA A 111 6.36 8.70 -30.30
N ASP A 112 6.10 7.82 -31.27
CA ASP A 112 6.39 8.04 -32.68
C ASP A 112 5.23 8.72 -33.45
N PHE A 113 4.07 8.94 -32.82
CA PHE A 113 2.89 9.56 -33.44
C PHE A 113 2.88 11.07 -33.21
N SER A 114 2.58 11.84 -34.25
CA SER A 114 2.20 13.26 -34.09
C SER A 114 0.80 13.40 -33.50
N ASP A 115 0.48 14.60 -33.01
CA ASP A 115 -0.85 14.88 -32.45
C ASP A 115 -1.95 14.69 -33.51
N GLU A 116 -1.70 15.10 -34.76
CA GLU A 116 -2.63 14.89 -35.87
C GLU A 116 -2.77 13.40 -36.25
N GLU A 117 -1.69 12.63 -36.14
CA GLU A 117 -1.73 11.18 -36.38
C GLU A 117 -2.54 10.45 -35.29
N LEU A 118 -2.48 10.90 -34.04
CA LEU A 118 -3.30 10.39 -32.94
C LEU A 118 -4.77 10.73 -33.09
N GLU A 119 -5.10 11.96 -33.46
CA GLU A 119 -6.49 12.35 -33.74
C GLU A 119 -7.10 11.53 -34.88
N GLU A 120 -6.32 11.32 -35.96
CA GLU A 120 -6.73 10.48 -37.09
C GLU A 120 -6.91 9.03 -36.68
N GLU A 121 -6.03 8.49 -35.84
CA GLU A 121 -6.15 7.12 -35.34
C GLU A 121 -7.35 6.95 -34.41
N PHE A 122 -7.62 7.92 -33.53
CA PHE A 122 -8.85 7.95 -32.72
C PHE A 122 -10.09 7.94 -33.61
N ARG A 123 -10.16 8.84 -34.60
CA ARG A 123 -11.28 8.90 -35.56
C ARG A 123 -11.50 7.56 -36.24
N LYS A 124 -10.45 6.90 -36.72
CA LYS A 124 -10.56 5.56 -37.33
C LYS A 124 -11.08 4.53 -36.36
N LEU A 125 -10.58 4.49 -35.12
CA LEU A 125 -11.05 3.52 -34.12
C LEU A 125 -12.53 3.75 -33.79
N HIS A 126 -12.92 5.01 -33.63
CA HIS A 126 -14.29 5.41 -33.33
C HIS A 126 -15.25 5.07 -34.49
N GLU A 127 -14.91 5.45 -35.73
CA GLU A 127 -15.71 5.14 -36.93
C GLU A 127 -15.88 3.63 -37.19
N ASN A 128 -14.94 2.81 -36.71
CA ASN A 128 -14.96 1.35 -36.87
C ASN A 128 -15.56 0.61 -35.65
N ASP A 129 -16.16 1.32 -34.69
CA ASP A 129 -16.69 0.75 -33.44
C ASP A 129 -15.65 -0.13 -32.70
N ALA A 130 -14.39 0.31 -32.67
CA ALA A 130 -13.33 -0.40 -31.96
C ALA A 130 -13.63 -0.48 -30.44
N PRO A 131 -13.02 -1.42 -29.70
CA PRO A 131 -13.22 -1.53 -28.25
C PRO A 131 -12.98 -0.19 -27.53
N PHE A 132 -13.85 0.13 -26.58
CA PHE A 132 -13.82 1.39 -25.83
C PHE A 132 -12.44 1.63 -25.18
N GLU A 133 -11.80 0.58 -24.68
CA GLU A 133 -10.48 0.66 -24.05
C GLU A 133 -9.40 1.19 -25.01
N GLN A 134 -9.51 0.88 -26.31
CA GLN A 134 -8.56 1.37 -27.32
C GLN A 134 -8.83 2.82 -27.67
N GLN A 135 -10.11 3.22 -27.74
CA GLN A 135 -10.50 4.61 -27.96
C GLN A 135 -10.05 5.48 -26.78
N MET A 136 -10.32 5.03 -25.56
CA MET A 136 -9.94 5.68 -24.30
C MET A 136 -8.42 5.85 -24.19
N ASP A 137 -7.63 4.86 -24.58
CA ASP A 137 -6.17 4.94 -24.49
C ASP A 137 -5.59 6.04 -25.39
N ILE A 138 -6.12 6.22 -26.60
CA ILE A 138 -5.70 7.33 -27.48
C ILE A 138 -6.19 8.68 -26.94
N VAL A 139 -7.45 8.76 -26.52
CA VAL A 139 -8.02 10.01 -25.96
C VAL A 139 -7.23 10.44 -24.72
N ALA A 140 -6.86 9.51 -23.86
CA ALA A 140 -6.07 9.80 -22.67
C ALA A 140 -4.63 10.23 -23.00
N GLU A 141 -4.07 9.81 -24.14
CA GLU A 141 -2.80 10.37 -24.65
C GLU A 141 -2.99 11.79 -25.20
N LEU A 142 -4.07 12.05 -25.94
CA LEU A 142 -4.39 13.40 -26.44
C LEU A 142 -4.61 14.40 -25.30
N VAL A 143 -5.26 13.98 -24.20
CA VAL A 143 -5.38 14.78 -22.97
C VAL A 143 -4.00 15.00 -22.33
N ASN A 144 -3.17 13.96 -22.21
CA ASN A 144 -1.84 14.05 -21.61
C ASN A 144 -0.91 15.02 -22.38
N ARG A 145 -1.09 15.13 -23.70
CA ARG A 145 -0.36 16.06 -24.57
C ARG A 145 -0.97 17.47 -24.62
N GLU A 146 -2.04 17.72 -23.87
CA GLU A 146 -2.79 18.97 -23.87
C GLU A 146 -3.41 19.32 -25.26
N VAL A 147 -3.62 18.31 -26.12
CA VAL A 147 -4.24 18.50 -27.45
C VAL A 147 -5.75 18.72 -27.30
N ILE A 148 -6.37 18.02 -26.36
CA ILE A 148 -7.77 18.17 -25.97
C ILE A 148 -7.88 18.35 -24.45
N LEU A 149 -8.96 18.97 -24.00
CA LEU A 149 -9.25 19.07 -22.56
C LEU A 149 -9.94 17.78 -22.08
N GLU A 150 -9.73 17.41 -20.82
CA GLU A 150 -10.43 16.27 -20.20
C GLU A 150 -11.96 16.42 -20.27
N ILE A 151 -12.47 17.65 -20.15
CA ILE A 151 -13.91 17.93 -20.27
C ILE A 151 -14.46 17.60 -21.67
N ASP A 152 -13.62 17.71 -22.71
CA ASP A 152 -14.00 17.42 -24.10
C ASP A 152 -13.88 15.92 -24.40
N ALA A 153 -13.12 15.17 -23.60
CA ALA A 153 -12.95 13.74 -23.75
C ALA A 153 -14.25 12.96 -23.53
N ALA A 154 -15.11 13.40 -22.61
CA ALA A 154 -16.43 12.80 -22.39
C ALA A 154 -17.31 12.87 -23.64
N GLU A 155 -17.27 14.02 -24.32
CA GLU A 155 -18.01 14.24 -25.57
C GLU A 155 -17.45 13.37 -26.69
N LEU A 156 -16.12 13.32 -26.84
CA LEU A 156 -15.46 12.49 -27.86
C LEU A 156 -15.72 10.99 -27.68
N LEU A 157 -15.77 10.52 -26.43
CA LEU A 157 -16.01 9.11 -26.10
C LEU A 157 -17.49 8.75 -25.98
N GLU A 158 -18.39 9.72 -26.16
CA GLU A 158 -19.84 9.56 -26.04
C GLU A 158 -20.30 8.98 -24.68
N ILE A 159 -19.66 9.40 -23.59
CA ILE A 159 -19.96 8.97 -22.21
C ILE A 159 -20.45 10.12 -21.32
N ASP A 160 -21.03 9.79 -20.16
CA ASP A 160 -21.38 10.81 -19.17
C ASP A 160 -20.08 11.46 -18.64
N PRO A 161 -19.98 12.79 -18.57
CA PRO A 161 -18.83 13.47 -17.98
C PRO A 161 -18.46 12.99 -16.57
N LYS A 162 -19.40 12.44 -15.80
CA LYS A 162 -19.14 11.88 -14.47
C LYS A 162 -18.37 10.56 -14.49
N ASP A 163 -18.36 9.87 -15.63
CA ASP A 163 -17.68 8.59 -15.82
C ASP A 163 -16.27 8.81 -16.40
N VAL A 164 -15.88 10.06 -16.67
CA VAL A 164 -14.53 10.44 -17.07
C VAL A 164 -13.70 10.77 -15.84
N ASP A 165 -12.69 9.94 -15.63
CA ASP A 165 -11.56 10.19 -14.72
C ASP A 165 -10.29 9.89 -15.53
N MET A 166 -9.76 10.92 -16.20
CA MET A 166 -8.47 10.85 -16.91
C MET A 166 -7.31 11.16 -15.96
N ASP A 167 -7.63 11.55 -14.73
CA ASP A 167 -6.69 11.92 -13.69
C ASP A 167 -5.91 10.70 -13.20
N VAL A 168 -4.79 10.50 -13.87
CA VAL A 168 -3.64 9.81 -13.31
C VAL A 168 -2.88 10.74 -12.34
N GLU A 169 -3.33 11.99 -12.13
CA GLU A 169 -2.80 12.87 -11.08
C GLU A 169 -3.55 12.62 -9.75
N TRP A 170 -2.87 11.94 -8.83
CA TRP A 170 -3.36 11.79 -7.47
C TRP A 170 -3.18 13.10 -6.71
N GLU A 171 -4.24 13.90 -6.59
CA GLU A 171 -4.36 14.81 -5.46
C GLU A 171 -4.52 13.94 -4.20
N SER A 172 -3.49 13.92 -3.35
CA SER A 172 -3.62 13.37 -2.01
C SER A 172 -4.78 14.09 -1.34
N THR A 173 -5.90 13.43 -1.16
CA THR A 173 -7.00 13.95 -0.37
C THR A 173 -6.55 13.90 1.09
N SER A 174 -5.70 14.86 1.49
CA SER A 174 -5.48 15.14 2.89
C SER A 174 -6.80 15.70 3.41
N THR A 175 -7.56 14.85 4.10
CA THR A 175 -8.78 15.20 4.81
C THR A 175 -8.55 16.43 5.69
N SER A 176 -8.87 17.61 5.16
CA SER A 176 -9.06 18.83 5.93
C SER A 176 -10.37 19.51 5.52
N ASP A 177 -11.43 18.72 5.40
CA ASP A 177 -12.81 19.22 5.35
C ASP A 177 -13.65 18.50 6.41
N GLN A 178 -13.23 18.68 7.67
CA GLN A 178 -14.16 18.78 8.80
C GLN A 178 -13.65 19.83 9.79
N ALA A 179 -13.89 21.09 9.46
CA ALA A 179 -14.04 22.16 10.45
C ALA A 179 -15.14 23.12 9.98
N GLY A 180 -16.36 22.58 9.87
CA GLY A 180 -17.58 23.39 9.86
C GLY A 180 -18.12 23.50 11.28
N GLN A 181 -17.60 24.48 12.04
CA GLN A 181 -18.34 25.28 13.05
C GLN A 181 -17.48 26.44 13.56
#